data_AF-K1SU62-F1
#
_entry.id   AF-K1SU62-F1
#
_cell.length_a   1.000
_cell.length_b   1.000
_cell.length_c   1.000
_cell.angle_alpha   90.00
_cell.angle_beta   90.00
_cell.angle_gamma   90.00
#
_symmetry.space_group_name_H-M   'P 1'
#
loop_
_entity.id
_entity.type
_entity.pdbx_description
1 polymer ?
#
loop_
_entity_poly.entity_id
_entity_poly.type
_entity_poly.pdbx_seq_one_letter_code
_entity_poly.pdbx_strand_id
1 'polypeptide(L)'
;MKKKKWMMMAVMVLALTMMFGTTVYASGKGDVAGAIEGTWQDASAQIKTVVNKVVFPAIDLILAVFFFAKLGTAYFDYRKHGQFEWAAPAILFACLVFTLTAPTYIWKILGI
;
A
#
# COMPACT_ATOMS: atom_id res chain seq x y z
N MET A 1 -36.33 4.58 -62.34
CA MET A 1 -37.07 4.10 -61.13
C MET A 1 -36.29 3.12 -60.25
N LYS A 2 -35.52 2.16 -60.81
CA LYS A 2 -34.76 1.16 -60.02
C LYS A 2 -33.73 1.77 -59.05
N LYS A 3 -32.93 2.75 -59.49
CA LYS A 3 -31.92 3.44 -58.63
C LYS A 3 -32.53 4.18 -57.44
N LYS A 4 -33.70 4.81 -57.63
CA LYS A 4 -34.44 5.55 -56.58
C LYS A 4 -34.99 4.61 -55.50
N LYS A 5 -35.46 3.41 -55.89
CA LYS A 5 -35.90 2.35 -54.96
C LYS A 5 -34.75 1.76 -54.14
N TRP A 6 -33.60 1.54 -54.77
CA TRP A 6 -32.38 1.09 -54.08
C TRP A 6 -31.87 2.12 -53.06
N MET A 7 -31.91 3.40 -53.42
CA MET A 7 -31.52 4.48 -52.52
C MET A 7 -32.49 4.60 -51.32
N MET A 8 -33.79 4.46 -51.54
CA MET A 8 -34.78 4.39 -50.45
C MET A 8 -34.59 3.18 -49.54
N MET A 9 -34.26 2.01 -50.09
CA MET A 9 -33.96 0.82 -49.27
C MET A 9 -32.68 1.03 -48.44
N ALA A 10 -31.63 1.62 -49.02
CA ALA A 10 -30.40 1.91 -48.28
C ALA A 10 -30.65 2.87 -47.12
N VAL A 11 -31.45 3.92 -47.34
CA VAL A 11 -31.83 4.87 -46.27
C VAL A 11 -32.68 4.20 -45.20
N MET A 12 -33.63 3.33 -45.57
CA MET A 12 -34.43 2.58 -44.59
C MET A 12 -33.56 1.62 -43.76
N VAL A 13 -32.62 0.91 -44.38
CA VAL A 13 -31.69 0.03 -43.66
C VAL A 13 -30.82 0.84 -42.70
N LEU A 14 -30.30 1.99 -43.15
CA LEU A 14 -29.49 2.87 -42.31
C LEU A 14 -30.29 3.41 -41.11
N ALA A 15 -31.53 3.84 -41.35
CA ALA A 15 -32.44 4.31 -40.29
C ALA A 15 -32.75 3.20 -39.29
N LEU A 16 -33.04 1.98 -39.76
CA LEU A 16 -33.26 0.82 -38.90
C LEU A 16 -32.00 0.47 -38.10
N THR A 17 -30.81 0.50 -38.70
CA THR A 17 -29.56 0.26 -37.95
C THR A 17 -29.27 1.32 -36.90
N MET A 18 -29.70 2.57 -37.11
CA MET A 18 -29.59 3.63 -36.11
C MET A 18 -30.64 3.49 -34.98
N MET A 19 -31.84 2.99 -35.30
CA MET A 19 -32.91 2.76 -34.33
C MET A 19 -32.69 1.51 -33.47
N PHE A 20 -32.08 0.47 -34.03
CA PHE A 20 -31.79 -0.81 -33.35
C PHE A 20 -30.32 -0.98 -32.93
N GLY A 21 -29.46 -0.03 -33.29
CA GLY A 21 -28.08 0.04 -32.82
C GLY A 21 -28.03 0.51 -31.38
N THR A 22 -28.35 -0.37 -30.44
CA THR A 22 -28.05 -0.12 -29.04
C THR A 22 -26.54 0.02 -28.91
N THR A 23 -26.07 1.19 -28.46
CA THR A 23 -24.70 1.33 -27.99
C THR A 23 -24.58 0.44 -26.76
N VAL A 24 -23.98 -0.74 -26.92
CA VAL A 24 -23.45 -1.48 -25.77
C VAL A 24 -22.25 -0.67 -25.30
N TYR A 25 -22.54 0.37 -24.52
CA TYR A 25 -21.53 0.90 -23.62
C TYR A 25 -21.11 -0.28 -22.75
N ALA A 26 -19.81 -0.50 -22.58
CA ALA A 26 -19.25 -1.39 -21.57
C ALA A 26 -19.51 -0.86 -20.15
N SER A 27 -20.69 -0.28 -19.93
CA SER A 27 -21.13 0.30 -18.68
C SER A 27 -21.53 -0.82 -17.73
N GLY A 28 -20.60 -1.20 -16.85
CA GLY A 28 -20.96 -1.63 -15.51
C GLY A 28 -20.64 -3.07 -15.09
N LYS A 29 -20.13 -3.94 -15.97
CA LYS A 29 -19.74 -5.32 -15.57
C LYS A 29 -18.41 -5.86 -16.15
N GLY A 30 -17.73 -5.08 -16.99
CA GLY A 30 -16.49 -5.50 -17.66
C GLY A 30 -15.26 -4.67 -17.28
N ASP A 31 -15.32 -3.91 -16.18
CA ASP A 31 -14.18 -3.13 -15.72
C ASP A 31 -13.27 -3.98 -14.84
N VAL A 32 -12.45 -4.78 -15.49
CA VAL A 32 -11.41 -5.59 -14.83
C VAL A 32 -10.47 -4.68 -14.04
N ALA A 33 -10.27 -3.42 -14.46
CA ALA A 33 -9.41 -2.48 -13.74
C ALA A 33 -9.99 -2.10 -12.38
N GLY A 34 -11.29 -1.76 -12.30
CA GLY A 34 -11.94 -1.44 -11.02
C GLY A 34 -11.98 -2.61 -10.02
N ALA A 35 -12.17 -3.85 -10.50
CA ALA A 35 -12.13 -5.03 -9.64
C ALA A 35 -10.70 -5.32 -9.09
N ILE A 36 -9.69 -5.11 -9.92
CA ILE A 36 -8.28 -5.23 -9.51
C ILE A 36 -7.91 -4.11 -8.52
N GLU A 37 -8.36 -2.88 -8.77
CA GLU A 37 -8.09 -1.73 -7.90
C GLU A 37 -8.74 -1.90 -6.52
N GLY A 38 -9.98 -2.40 -6.46
CA GLY A 38 -10.62 -2.75 -5.18
C GLY A 38 -9.87 -3.84 -4.42
N THR A 39 -9.44 -4.91 -5.11
CA THR A 39 -8.63 -5.98 -4.49
C THR A 39 -7.28 -5.45 -3.97
N TRP A 40 -6.65 -4.52 -4.69
CA TRP A 40 -5.40 -3.87 -4.27
C TRP A 40 -5.60 -2.99 -3.03
N GLN A 41 -6.69 -2.22 -2.97
CA GLN A 41 -7.02 -1.42 -1.78
C GLN A 41 -7.23 -2.29 -0.54
N ASP A 42 -7.98 -3.39 -0.66
CA ASP A 42 -8.20 -4.31 0.45
C ASP A 42 -6.90 -4.99 0.92
N ALA A 43 -6.09 -5.47 -0.03
CA ALA A 43 -4.81 -6.10 0.27
C ALA A 43 -3.82 -5.13 0.92
N SER A 44 -3.71 -3.91 0.41
CA SER A 44 -2.82 -2.88 0.97
C SER A 44 -3.25 -2.42 2.37
N ALA A 45 -4.56 -2.31 2.64
CA ALA A 45 -5.09 -2.04 3.97
C ALA A 45 -4.77 -3.16 4.97
N GLN A 46 -4.84 -4.43 4.54
CA GLN A 46 -4.46 -5.57 5.36
C GLN A 46 -2.96 -5.57 5.69
N ILE A 47 -2.10 -5.33 4.69
CA ILE A 47 -0.64 -5.21 4.89
C ILE A 47 -0.35 -4.10 5.91
N LYS A 48 -0.95 -2.92 5.73
CA LYS A 48 -0.79 -1.79 6.66
C LYS A 48 -1.20 -2.16 8.09
N THR A 49 -2.28 -2.90 8.23
CA THR A 49 -2.76 -3.37 9.54
C THR A 49 -1.78 -4.35 10.19
N VAL A 50 -1.37 -5.40 9.48
CA VAL A 50 -0.45 -6.42 10.00
C VAL A 50 0.90 -5.80 10.35
N VAL A 51 1.42 -4.92 9.48
CA VAL A 51 2.70 -4.28 9.71
C VAL A 51 2.65 -3.34 10.92
N ASN A 52 1.60 -2.53 11.06
CA ASN A 52 1.44 -1.63 12.21
C ASN A 52 1.13 -2.34 13.54
N LYS A 53 0.41 -3.46 13.49
CA LYS A 53 -0.04 -4.16 14.71
C LYS A 53 0.89 -5.27 15.16
N VAL A 54 1.68 -5.85 14.26
CA VAL A 54 2.50 -7.03 14.55
C VAL A 54 3.97 -6.77 14.25
N VAL A 55 4.29 -6.32 13.02
CA VAL A 55 5.70 -6.23 12.58
C VAL A 55 6.46 -5.13 13.32
N PHE A 56 5.94 -3.89 13.33
CA PHE A 56 6.58 -2.81 14.07
C PHE A 56 6.68 -3.11 15.58
N PRO A 57 5.59 -3.51 16.27
CA PRO A 57 5.69 -3.86 17.69
C PRO A 57 6.66 -5.00 18.00
N ALA A 58 6.77 -6.01 17.13
CA ALA A 58 7.74 -7.10 17.31
C ALA A 58 9.19 -6.60 17.21
N ILE A 59 9.49 -5.74 16.24
CA ILE A 59 10.81 -5.13 16.06
C ILE A 59 11.12 -4.20 17.25
N ASP A 60 10.17 -3.38 17.66
CA ASP A 60 10.31 -2.47 18.80
C ASP A 60 10.64 -3.22 20.09
N LEU A 61 10.00 -4.36 20.34
CA LEU A 61 10.27 -5.20 21.50
C LEU A 61 11.68 -5.76 21.46
N ILE A 62 12.13 -6.30 20.33
CA ILE A 62 13.49 -6.86 20.19
C ILE A 62 14.54 -5.76 20.40
N LEU A 63 14.35 -4.60 19.76
CA LEU A 63 15.25 -3.46 19.90
C LEU A 63 15.28 -2.91 21.33
N ALA A 64 14.12 -2.82 21.99
CA ALA A 64 14.05 -2.39 23.38
C ALA A 64 14.81 -3.34 24.32
N VAL A 65 14.60 -4.66 24.16
CA VAL A 65 15.31 -5.67 24.95
C VAL A 65 16.82 -5.56 24.74
N PHE A 66 17.27 -5.43 23.49
CA PHE A 66 18.70 -5.27 23.18
C PHE A 66 19.29 -3.96 23.70
N PHE A 67 18.54 -2.86 23.60
CA PHE A 67 18.92 -1.57 24.13
C PHE A 67 19.14 -1.65 25.65
N PHE A 68 18.16 -2.13 26.41
CA PHE A 68 18.27 -2.25 27.86
C PHE A 68 19.34 -3.24 28.31
N ALA A 69 19.51 -4.35 27.59
CA ALA A 69 20.59 -5.30 27.86
C ALA A 69 21.97 -4.64 27.68
N LYS A 70 22.19 -3.95 26.56
CA LYS A 70 23.46 -3.25 26.29
C LYS A 70 23.71 -2.07 27.22
N LEU A 71 22.67 -1.34 27.59
CA LEU A 71 22.76 -0.29 28.63
C LEU A 71 23.17 -0.88 29.97
N GLY A 72 22.57 -2.00 30.37
CA GLY A 72 22.90 -2.70 31.59
C GLY A 72 24.36 -3.16 31.62
N THR A 73 24.84 -3.79 30.53
CA THR A 73 26.25 -4.20 30.43
C THR A 73 27.19 -3.00 30.45
N ALA A 74 26.87 -1.93 29.71
CA ALA A 74 27.69 -0.71 29.69
C ALA A 74 27.78 -0.05 31.07
N TYR A 75 26.68 -0.06 31.84
CA TYR A 75 26.67 0.43 33.22
C TYR A 75 27.53 -0.44 34.15
N PHE A 76 27.45 -1.78 34.02
CA PHE A 76 28.28 -2.67 34.82
C PHE A 76 29.77 -2.56 34.47
N ASP A 77 30.11 -2.41 33.20
CA ASP A 77 31.49 -2.20 32.75
C ASP A 77 32.03 -0.86 33.22
N TYR A 78 31.22 0.20 33.18
CA TYR A 78 31.58 1.49 33.78
C TYR A 78 31.87 1.38 35.28
N ARG A 79 31.07 0.60 36.02
CA ARG A 79 31.31 0.39 37.46
C ARG A 79 32.62 -0.36 37.73
N LYS A 80 33.06 -1.26 36.86
CA LYS A 80 34.24 -2.11 37.06
C LYS A 80 35.53 -1.50 36.50
N HIS A 81 35.45 -0.87 35.34
CA HIS A 81 36.59 -0.44 34.54
C HIS A 81 36.68 1.08 34.38
N GLY A 82 35.66 1.84 34.83
CA GLY A 82 35.63 3.30 34.74
C GLY A 82 35.43 3.85 33.34
N GLN A 83 35.34 3.00 32.31
CA GLN A 83 35.08 3.39 30.92
C GLN A 83 33.65 3.02 30.55
N PHE A 84 32.90 4.00 30.05
CA PHE A 84 31.54 3.79 29.55
C PHE A 84 31.54 3.86 28.02
N GLU A 85 31.20 2.76 27.36
CA GLU A 85 31.05 2.73 25.92
C GLU A 85 29.63 3.14 25.51
N TRP A 86 29.45 4.42 25.17
CA TRP A 86 28.15 4.99 24.81
C TRP A 86 27.69 4.65 23.39
N ALA A 87 28.60 4.23 22.51
CA ALA A 87 28.31 4.06 21.09
C ALA A 87 27.21 3.02 20.83
N ALA A 88 27.37 1.81 21.38
CA ALA A 88 26.40 0.72 21.16
C ALA A 88 25.00 1.04 21.74
N PRO A 89 24.86 1.53 22.98
CA PRO A 89 23.55 1.99 23.49
C PRO A 89 22.93 3.12 22.66
N ALA A 90 23.71 4.11 22.24
CA ALA A 90 23.20 5.26 21.48
C ALA A 90 22.66 4.86 20.10
N ILE A 91 23.35 3.96 19.39
CA ILE A 91 22.90 3.46 18.09
C ILE A 91 21.59 2.68 18.26
N LEU A 92 21.51 1.77 19.23
CA LEU A 92 20.29 1.01 19.50
C LEU A 92 19.11 1.90 19.89
N PHE A 93 19.37 2.97 20.65
CA PHE A 93 18.36 3.97 20.99
C PHE A 93 17.84 4.70 19.76
N ALA A 94 18.74 5.17 18.88
CA ALA A 94 18.36 5.82 17.64
C ALA A 94 17.52 4.89 16.75
N CYS A 95 17.89 3.62 16.65
CA CYS A 95 17.12 2.61 15.94
C CYS A 95 15.72 2.42 16.54
N LEU A 96 15.60 2.33 17.87
CA LEU A 96 14.32 2.18 18.56
C LEU A 96 13.39 3.38 18.32
N VAL A 97 13.93 4.60 18.39
CA VAL A 97 13.15 5.83 18.12
C VAL A 97 12.70 5.87 16.66
N PHE A 98 13.56 5.45 15.72
CA PHE A 98 13.20 5.36 14.31
C PHE A 98 12.06 4.37 14.09
N THR A 99 12.11 3.15 14.65
CA THR A 99 11.08 2.14 14.44
C THR A 99 9.74 2.52 15.06
N LEU A 100 9.75 3.19 16.22
CA LEU A 100 8.54 3.72 16.85
C LEU A 100 7.86 4.83 16.03
N THR A 101 8.63 5.62 15.30
CA THR A 101 8.10 6.73 14.48
C THR A 101 7.79 6.32 13.04
N ALA A 102 8.37 5.23 12.55
CA ALA A 102 8.19 4.68 11.21
C ALA A 102 6.73 4.52 10.76
N PRO A 103 5.78 4.02 11.59
CA PRO A 103 4.37 3.90 11.21
C PRO A 103 3.70 5.23 10.80
N THR A 104 4.22 6.37 11.24
CA THR A 104 3.60 7.68 11.01
C THR A 104 3.88 8.26 9.62
N TYR A 105 4.98 7.83 8.97
CA TYR A 105 5.43 8.40 7.70
C TYR A 105 5.65 7.37 6.58
N ILE A 106 5.97 6.10 6.87
CA ILE A 106 6.28 5.09 5.84
C ILE A 106 5.14 4.93 4.84
N TRP A 107 3.90 4.90 5.31
CA TRP A 107 2.74 4.70 4.44
C TRP A 107 2.52 5.88 3.48
N LYS A 108 2.80 7.11 3.93
CA LYS A 108 2.75 8.31 3.06
C LYS A 108 3.79 8.25 1.95
N ILE A 109 4.98 7.72 2.24
CA ILE A 109 6.07 7.57 1.26
C ILE A 109 5.73 6.47 0.24
N LEU A 110 5.08 5.39 0.69
CA LEU A 110 4.69 4.28 -0.17
C LEU A 110 3.42 4.54 -1.01
N GLY A 111 2.73 5.65 -0.78
CA GLY A 111 1.48 5.98 -1.49
C GLY A 111 0.28 5.14 -1.05
N ILE A 112 0.25 4.68 0.21
CA ILE A 112 -0.81 3.86 0.83
C ILE A 112 -1.49 4.58 1.99
#